data_AF-A0A401NTQ6-F1
#
_entry.id   AF-A0A401NTQ6-F1
#
_cell.length_a   1.000
_cell.length_b   1.000
_cell.length_c   1.000
_cell.angle_alpha   90.00
_cell.angle_beta   90.00
_cell.angle_gamma   90.00
#
_symmetry.space_group_name_H-M   'P 1'
#
loop_
_entity.id
_entity.type
_entity.pdbx_description
1 polymer ?
#
loop_
_entity_poly.entity_id
_entity_poly.type
_entity_poly.pdbx_seq_one_letter_code
_entity_poly.pdbx_strand_id
1 'polypeptide(L)'
;MEKKVAREFRHKVDVLIDNDAEKDYLYDVLRMYHQSMDLPVLVGDLKLVINEPSRLPMLDAIRPLIPLKHQVEYDNLTPKRSRKLKEVRLDRTHPEGLGLSVRGGLEFNCGLFISQLVKGGQADNVGLQVRMAVM
;
A
#
# COMPACT_ATOMS: atom_id res chain seq x y z
N MET A 1 10.70 -2.42 -25.38
CA MET A 1 9.98 -2.75 -24.12
C MET A 1 10.23 -1.68 -23.06
N GLU A 2 11.49 -1.35 -22.76
CA GLU A 2 11.89 -0.36 -21.75
C GLU A 2 11.29 1.05 -21.96
N LYS A 3 11.29 1.56 -23.21
CA LYS A 3 10.70 2.88 -23.52
C LYS A 3 9.21 2.98 -23.18
N LYS A 4 8.46 1.86 -23.26
CA LYS A 4 7.03 1.82 -22.93
C LYS A 4 6.84 1.87 -21.41
N VAL A 5 7.61 1.08 -20.66
CA VAL A 5 7.60 1.07 -19.19
C VAL A 5 7.95 2.43 -18.64
N ALA A 6 9.01 3.07 -19.15
CA ALA A 6 9.42 4.41 -18.70
C ALA A 6 8.33 5.48 -18.95
N ARG A 7 7.63 5.40 -20.09
CA ARG A 7 6.53 6.32 -20.41
C ARG A 7 5.33 6.12 -19.50
N GLU A 8 4.92 4.86 -19.27
CA GLU A 8 3.81 4.52 -18.39
C GLU A 8 4.11 4.91 -16.94
N PHE A 9 5.34 4.68 -16.48
CA PHE A 9 5.81 5.09 -15.16
C PHE A 9 5.73 6.61 -14.99
N ARG A 10 6.29 7.38 -15.92
CA ARG A 10 6.27 8.86 -15.87
C ARG A 10 4.84 9.40 -15.83
N HIS A 11 3.96 8.88 -16.69
CA HIS A 11 2.56 9.27 -16.67
C HIS A 11 1.90 8.97 -15.31
N LYS A 12 2.23 7.84 -14.68
CA LYS A 12 1.73 7.50 -13.34
C LYS A 12 2.21 8.48 -12.27
N VAL A 13 3.50 8.88 -12.33
CA VAL A 13 4.07 9.90 -11.44
C VAL A 13 3.30 11.21 -11.58
N ASP A 14 3.09 11.67 -12.82
CA ASP A 14 2.39 12.95 -13.08
C ASP A 14 0.92 12.95 -12.64
N VAL A 15 0.28 11.78 -12.61
CA VAL A 15 -1.12 11.63 -12.19
C VAL A 15 -1.27 11.49 -10.67
N LEU A 16 -0.27 10.91 -9.98
CA LEU A 16 -0.39 10.54 -8.56
C LEU A 16 0.41 11.45 -7.61
N ILE A 17 1.36 12.22 -8.13
CA ILE A 17 2.24 13.07 -7.34
C ILE A 17 2.18 14.48 -7.93
N ASP A 18 1.60 15.42 -7.20
CA ASP A 18 1.34 16.76 -7.70
C ASP A 18 2.55 17.71 -7.54
N ASN A 19 3.37 17.49 -6.51
CA ASN A 19 4.48 18.37 -6.16
C ASN A 19 5.77 17.97 -6.89
N ASP A 20 6.36 18.90 -7.63
CA ASP A 20 7.62 18.67 -8.35
C ASP A 20 8.78 18.28 -7.41
N ALA A 21 8.83 18.81 -6.18
CA ALA A 21 9.85 18.40 -5.21
C ALA A 21 9.70 16.93 -4.78
N GLU A 22 8.47 16.43 -4.68
CA GLU A 22 8.21 15.02 -4.38
C GLU A 22 8.54 14.12 -5.58
N LYS A 23 8.31 14.61 -6.81
CA LYS A 23 8.71 13.92 -8.04
C LYS A 23 10.23 13.81 -8.13
N ASP A 24 10.94 14.91 -7.92
CA ASP A 24 12.41 14.94 -7.94
C ASP A 24 12.97 13.98 -6.89
N TYR A 25 12.47 14.03 -5.66
CA TYR A 25 12.86 13.09 -4.61
C TYR A 25 12.59 11.63 -4.99
N LEU A 26 11.42 11.32 -5.58
CA LEU A 26 11.13 9.97 -6.06
C LEU A 26 12.14 9.50 -7.12
N TYR A 27 12.49 10.35 -8.09
CA TYR A 27 13.47 10.00 -9.12
C TYR A 27 14.87 9.81 -8.53
N ASP A 28 15.27 10.63 -7.56
CA ASP A 28 16.55 10.51 -6.86
C ASP A 28 16.63 9.21 -6.06
N VAL A 29 15.58 8.85 -5.33
CA VAL A 29 15.49 7.59 -4.57
C VAL A 29 15.62 6.37 -5.50
N LEU A 30 14.93 6.38 -6.64
CA LEU A 30 15.06 5.30 -7.64
C LEU A 30 16.45 5.23 -8.26
N ARG A 31 17.08 6.39 -8.49
CA ARG A 31 18.46 6.49 -8.98
C ARG A 31 19.47 5.96 -7.96
N MET A 32 19.28 6.28 -6.68
CA MET A 32 20.12 5.78 -5.59
C MET A 32 20.00 4.25 -5.47
N TYR A 33 18.79 3.71 -5.53
CA TYR A 33 18.59 2.26 -5.54
C TYR A 33 19.27 1.57 -6.73
N HIS A 34 19.26 2.18 -7.92
CA HIS A 34 19.98 1.62 -9.07
C HIS A 34 21.50 1.49 -8.82
N GLN A 35 22.07 2.31 -7.92
CA GLN A 35 23.48 2.27 -7.56
C GLN A 35 23.76 1.34 -6.38
N SER A 36 22.96 1.43 -5.31
CA SER A 36 23.18 0.69 -4.06
C SER A 36 22.64 -0.73 -4.10
N MET A 37 21.60 -0.98 -4.90
CA MET A 37 20.80 -2.21 -4.88
C MET A 37 20.19 -2.53 -3.51
N ASP A 38 20.06 -1.53 -2.63
CA ASP A 38 19.52 -1.66 -1.27
C ASP A 38 18.00 -1.45 -1.26
N LEU A 39 17.28 -2.56 -1.18
CA LEU A 39 15.82 -2.58 -1.27
C LEU A 39 15.11 -2.09 0.01
N PRO A 40 15.56 -2.45 1.23
CA PRO A 40 15.03 -1.86 2.45
C PRO A 40 15.12 -0.34 2.50
N VAL A 41 16.24 0.25 2.06
CA VAL A 41 16.40 1.72 1.97
C VAL A 41 15.42 2.30 0.96
N LEU A 42 15.37 1.73 -0.26
CA LEU A 42 14.39 2.15 -1.28
C LEU A 42 12.97 2.19 -0.72
N VAL A 43 12.50 1.09 -0.11
CA VAL A 43 11.13 1.01 0.39
C VAL A 43 10.90 1.93 1.57
N GLY A 44 11.92 2.20 2.39
CA GLY A 44 11.89 3.20 3.45
C GLY A 44 11.65 4.60 2.89
N ASP A 45 12.47 5.01 1.93
CA ASP A 45 12.41 6.34 1.32
C ASP A 45 11.13 6.55 0.51
N LEU A 46 10.68 5.52 -0.21
CA LEU A 46 9.41 5.57 -0.95
C LEU A 46 8.20 5.89 -0.06
N LYS A 47 8.23 5.57 1.24
CA LYS A 47 7.13 5.88 2.17
C LYS A 47 6.96 7.38 2.42
N LEU A 48 8.00 8.19 2.16
CA LEU A 48 7.90 9.64 2.33
C LEU A 48 7.02 10.27 1.23
N VAL A 49 7.04 9.70 0.02
CA VAL A 49 6.22 10.16 -1.11
C VAL A 49 4.93 9.35 -1.22
N ILE A 50 4.97 8.05 -0.96
CA ILE A 50 3.82 7.14 -1.04
C ILE A 50 3.21 6.99 0.36
N ASN A 51 2.70 8.11 0.89
CA ASN A 51 2.18 8.24 2.24
C ASN A 51 0.62 8.22 2.31
N GLU A 52 -0.07 8.25 1.18
CA GLU A 52 -1.53 8.24 1.09
C GLU A 52 -2.08 7.06 0.28
N PRO A 53 -3.31 6.57 0.58
CA PRO A 53 -3.91 5.45 -0.15
C PRO A 53 -4.02 5.67 -1.68
N SER A 54 -4.28 6.90 -2.11
CA SER A 54 -4.36 7.32 -3.51
C SER A 54 -3.04 7.11 -4.26
N ARG A 55 -1.91 7.23 -3.56
CA ARG A 55 -0.54 7.12 -4.12
C ARG A 55 -0.04 5.68 -4.17
N LEU A 56 -0.63 4.75 -3.41
CA LEU A 56 -0.21 3.34 -3.39
C LEU A 56 -0.03 2.71 -4.79
N PRO A 57 -0.84 3.01 -5.85
CA PRO A 57 -0.63 2.47 -7.19
C PRO A 57 0.76 2.76 -7.78
N MET A 58 1.51 3.71 -7.23
CA MET A 58 2.92 3.92 -7.56
C MET A 58 3.79 2.71 -7.28
N LEU A 59 3.52 1.93 -6.22
CA LEU A 59 4.30 0.72 -5.91
C LEU A 59 4.20 -0.33 -7.03
N ASP A 60 3.02 -0.50 -7.64
CA ASP A 60 2.86 -1.38 -8.80
C ASP A 60 3.60 -0.84 -10.03
N ALA A 61 3.68 0.49 -10.18
CA ALA A 61 4.37 1.13 -11.28
C ALA A 61 5.91 1.09 -11.13
N ILE A 62 6.41 1.04 -9.89
CA ILE A 62 7.83 0.91 -9.57
C ILE A 62 8.29 -0.54 -9.75
N ARG A 63 7.45 -1.54 -9.43
CA ARG A 63 7.82 -2.97 -9.49
C ARG A 63 8.52 -3.41 -10.79
N PRO A 64 8.10 -3.01 -12.01
CA PRO A 64 8.81 -3.33 -13.25
C PRO A 64 10.23 -2.75 -13.36
N LEU A 65 10.55 -1.71 -12.58
CA LEU A 65 11.89 -1.11 -12.50
C LEU A 65 12.81 -1.89 -11.54
N ILE A 66 12.25 -2.75 -10.70
CA ILE A 66 12.99 -3.58 -9.75
C ILE A 66 13.51 -4.83 -10.47
N PRO A 67 14.83 -5.13 -10.40
CA PRO A 67 15.40 -6.35 -10.96
C PRO A 67 14.66 -7.60 -10.47
N LEU A 68 14.47 -8.59 -11.36
CA LEU A 68 13.69 -9.81 -11.08
C LEU A 68 14.11 -10.50 -9.77
N LYS A 69 15.41 -10.55 -9.48
CA LYS A 69 15.97 -11.15 -8.25
C LYS A 69 15.47 -10.49 -6.95
N HIS A 70 15.06 -9.22 -6.99
CA HIS A 70 14.59 -8.47 -5.82
C HIS A 70 13.07 -8.35 -5.75
N GLN A 71 12.32 -8.78 -6.78
CA GLN A 71 10.86 -8.57 -6.80
C GLN A 71 10.13 -9.31 -5.68
N VAL A 72 10.59 -10.51 -5.31
CA VAL A 72 9.98 -11.26 -4.19
C VAL A 72 10.17 -10.52 -2.86
N GLU A 73 11.36 -9.97 -2.64
CA GLU A 73 11.64 -9.18 -1.43
C GLU A 73 10.88 -7.85 -1.44
N TYR A 74 10.79 -7.19 -2.60
CA TYR A 74 10.02 -5.96 -2.78
C TYR A 74 8.54 -6.17 -2.41
N ASP A 75 7.95 -7.27 -2.86
CA ASP A 75 6.56 -7.63 -2.55
C ASP A 75 6.32 -7.92 -1.07
N ASN A 76 7.35 -8.38 -0.35
CA ASN A 76 7.27 -8.64 1.07
C ASN A 76 7.42 -7.35 1.89
N LEU A 77 8.22 -6.39 1.41
CA LEU A 77 8.45 -5.10 2.06
C LEU A 77 7.33 -4.07 1.77
N THR A 78 6.57 -4.27 0.70
CA THR A 78 5.47 -3.38 0.29
C THR A 78 4.10 -3.96 0.68
N PRO A 79 3.10 -3.10 0.99
CA PRO A 79 1.77 -3.56 1.35
C PRO A 79 1.12 -4.36 0.21
N LYS A 80 0.69 -5.59 0.51
CA LYS A 80 -0.04 -6.44 -0.44
C LYS A 80 -1.40 -5.83 -0.73
N ARG A 81 -1.71 -5.65 -2.02
CA ARG A 81 -3.00 -5.11 -2.46
C ARG A 81 -3.72 -6.13 -3.32
N SER A 82 -4.88 -6.55 -2.84
CA SER A 82 -5.85 -7.30 -3.64
C SER A 82 -6.94 -6.34 -4.09
N ARG A 83 -7.24 -6.34 -5.40
CA ARG A 83 -8.44 -5.66 -5.92
C ARG A 83 -9.71 -6.48 -5.67
N LYS A 84 -9.57 -7.73 -5.21
CA LYS A 84 -10.73 -8.58 -4.85
C LYS A 84 -11.25 -8.17 -3.49
N LEU A 85 -12.54 -7.88 -3.42
CA LEU A 85 -13.26 -7.70 -2.17
C LEU A 85 -13.33 -9.03 -1.42
N LYS A 86 -13.17 -8.97 -0.11
CA LYS A 86 -13.36 -10.11 0.79
C LYS A 86 -14.63 -9.85 1.58
N GLU A 87 -15.71 -10.55 1.22
CA GLU A 87 -16.95 -10.55 1.99
C GLU A 87 -16.81 -11.47 3.20
N VAL A 88 -17.20 -10.98 4.37
CA VAL A 88 -17.29 -11.77 5.60
C VAL A 88 -18.63 -11.53 6.26
N ARG A 89 -19.15 -12.53 6.97
CA ARG A 89 -20.36 -12.40 7.78
C ARG A 89 -19.98 -12.49 9.24
N LEU A 90 -20.44 -11.50 10.00
CA LEU A 90 -20.21 -11.43 11.43
C LEU A 90 -21.54 -11.42 12.19
N ASP A 91 -21.59 -12.16 13.29
CA ASP A 91 -22.71 -12.22 14.22
C ASP A 91 -22.59 -11.11 15.27
N ARG A 92 -23.53 -10.17 15.23
CA ARG A 92 -23.63 -9.02 16.15
C ARG A 92 -24.13 -9.41 17.53
N THR A 93 -24.74 -10.59 17.68
CA THR A 93 -25.30 -11.09 18.95
C THR A 93 -24.31 -11.90 19.77
N HIS A 94 -23.12 -12.15 19.23
CA HIS A 94 -22.05 -12.88 19.91
C HIS A 94 -21.65 -12.17 21.23
N PRO A 95 -21.50 -12.88 22.36
CA PRO A 95 -21.25 -12.26 23.68
C PRO A 95 -20.00 -11.38 23.75
N GLU A 96 -18.96 -11.73 22.97
CA GLU A 96 -17.70 -10.97 22.89
C GLU A 96 -17.71 -9.89 21.80
N GLY A 97 -18.87 -9.66 21.16
CA GLY A 97 -19.03 -8.75 20.04
C GLY A 97 -18.29 -9.21 18.78
N LEU A 98 -17.99 -8.25 17.89
CA LEU A 98 -17.36 -8.52 16.59
C LEU A 98 -15.84 -8.77 16.68
N GLY A 99 -15.19 -8.30 17.77
CA GLY A 99 -13.75 -8.41 17.95
C GLY A 99 -12.92 -7.49 17.05
N LEU A 100 -13.44 -6.33 16.65
CA LEU A 100 -12.73 -5.35 15.82
C LEU A 100 -13.07 -3.91 16.20
N SER A 101 -12.16 -2.98 15.92
CA SER A 101 -12.40 -1.53 15.99
C SER A 101 -12.20 -0.91 14.61
N VAL A 102 -13.06 0.05 14.24
CA VAL A 102 -12.98 0.79 12.97
C VAL A 102 -12.69 2.27 13.26
N ARG A 103 -11.91 2.91 12.38
CA ARG A 103 -11.67 4.35 12.36
C ARG A 103 -11.78 4.89 10.94
N GLY A 104 -11.78 6.22 10.82
CA GLY A 104 -11.99 6.91 9.55
C GLY A 104 -13.45 7.28 9.39
N GLY A 105 -13.82 7.75 8.20
CA GLY A 105 -15.13 8.31 7.94
C GLY A 105 -15.05 9.53 7.05
N LEU A 106 -16.20 9.90 6.50
CA LEU A 106 -16.32 11.02 5.56
C LEU A 106 -15.86 12.34 6.19
N GLU A 107 -16.08 12.50 7.50
CA GLU A 107 -15.65 13.67 8.28
C GLU A 107 -14.12 13.86 8.31
N PHE A 108 -13.36 12.79 8.03
CA PHE A 108 -11.89 12.80 7.93
C PHE A 108 -11.39 12.72 6.48
N ASN A 109 -12.30 12.82 5.49
CA ASN A 109 -12.00 12.66 4.07
C ASN A 109 -11.21 11.38 3.75
N CYS A 110 -11.49 10.28 4.48
CA CYS A 110 -10.84 8.99 4.27
C CYS A 110 -11.83 7.83 4.40
N GLY A 111 -11.45 6.67 3.88
CA GLY A 111 -12.24 5.44 4.02
C GLY A 111 -12.35 4.95 5.47
N LEU A 112 -13.18 3.94 5.70
CA LEU A 112 -13.23 3.23 6.98
C LEU A 112 -12.16 2.14 7.00
N PHE A 113 -11.40 2.04 8.08
CA PHE A 113 -10.33 1.07 8.24
C PHE A 113 -10.37 0.37 9.59
N ILE A 114 -10.05 -0.92 9.59
CA ILE A 114 -9.88 -1.69 10.83
C ILE A 114 -8.62 -1.20 11.54
N SER A 115 -8.77 -0.61 12.72
CA SER A 115 -7.65 -0.09 13.52
C SER A 115 -7.14 -1.11 14.54
N GLN A 116 -7.98 -2.06 14.96
CA GLN A 116 -7.63 -3.07 15.95
C GLN A 116 -8.46 -4.35 15.72
N LEU A 117 -7.85 -5.49 16.04
CA LEU A 117 -8.50 -6.80 16.10
C LEU A 117 -8.26 -7.44 17.47
N VAL A 118 -9.27 -8.15 17.97
CA VAL A 118 -9.15 -9.02 19.13
C VAL A 118 -8.67 -10.38 18.65
N LYS A 119 -7.47 -10.79 19.10
CA LYS A 119 -6.89 -12.09 18.74
C LYS A 119 -7.80 -13.23 19.17
N GLY A 120 -8.11 -14.15 18.24
CA GLY A 120 -9.06 -15.25 18.45
C GLY A 120 -10.53 -14.84 18.45
N GLY A 121 -10.84 -13.55 18.32
CA GLY A 121 -12.20 -13.04 18.18
C GLY A 121 -12.77 -13.32 16.81
N GLN A 122 -14.06 -13.00 16.63
CA GLN A 122 -14.81 -13.34 15.42
C GLN A 122 -14.18 -12.78 14.14
N ALA A 123 -13.82 -11.48 14.15
CA ALA A 123 -13.16 -10.81 13.03
C ALA A 123 -11.79 -11.41 12.67
N ASP A 124 -10.99 -11.78 13.68
CA ASP A 124 -9.69 -12.42 13.50
C ASP A 124 -9.85 -13.83 12.89
N ASN A 125 -10.82 -14.60 13.38
CA ASN A 125 -11.10 -15.96 12.91
C ASN A 125 -11.56 -16.02 11.44
N VAL A 126 -12.25 -14.99 10.95
CA VAL A 126 -12.60 -14.88 9.51
C VAL A 126 -11.46 -14.26 8.68
N GLY A 127 -10.32 -13.96 9.30
CA GLY A 127 -9.10 -13.45 8.68
C GLY A 127 -9.22 -12.01 8.19
N LEU A 128 -9.96 -11.15 8.91
CA LEU A 128 -9.81 -9.69 8.73
C LEU A 128 -8.41 -9.26 9.21
N GLN A 129 -7.94 -8.10 8.74
CA GLN A 129 -6.61 -7.60 9.06
C GLN A 129 -6.65 -6.12 9.44
N VAL A 130 -5.75 -5.70 10.34
CA VAL A 130 -5.56 -4.28 10.65
C VAL A 130 -5.12 -3.55 9.38
N ARG A 131 -5.58 -2.30 9.20
CA ARG A 131 -5.40 -1.46 8.01
C ARG A 131 -6.19 -1.90 6.76
N MET A 132 -7.00 -2.94 6.87
CA MET A 132 -7.94 -3.31 5.80
C MET A 132 -9.05 -2.25 5.71
N ALA A 133 -9.30 -1.78 4.49
CA ALA A 133 -10.41 -0.89 4.19
C ALA A 133 -11.74 -1.66 4.25
N VAL A 134 -12.77 -1.03 4.80
CA VAL A 134 -14.14 -1.54 4.91
C VAL A 134 -15.02 -0.73 3.97
N MET A 135 -15.91 -1.42 3.25
CA MET A 135 -16.90 -0.83 2.35
C MET A 135 -18.31 -1.14 2.83
#